data_AF-A0A1B8Y0I1-F1
#
_entry.id   AF-A0A1B8Y0I1-F1
#
_cell.length_a   1.000
_cell.length_b   1.000
_cell.length_c   1.000
_cell.angle_alpha   90.00
_cell.angle_beta   90.00
_cell.angle_gamma   90.00
#
_symmetry.space_group_name_H-M   'P 1'
#
loop_
_entity.id
_entity.type
_entity.pdbx_description
1 polymer ?
#
loop_
_entity_poly.entity_id
_entity_poly.type
_entity_poly.pdbx_seq_one_letter_code
_entity_poly.pdbx_strand_id
1 'polypeptide(L)' 'CSAKCGERSAVTRDVRCSEDEKLCDVNTKPPSEKNCTGPSCDRQWTVSDWGP' A
#
# COMPACT_ATOMS: atom_id res chain seq x y z
N CYS A 1 1.19 2.94 -1.42
CA CYS A 1 1.55 2.32 -0.13
C CYS A 1 2.65 3.18 0.48
N SER A 2 2.49 3.65 1.71
CA SER A 2 3.47 4.50 2.41
C SER A 2 4.50 3.69 3.22
N ALA A 3 4.45 2.37 3.17
CA ALA A 3 5.42 1.48 3.81
C ALA A 3 6.84 1.76 3.29
N LYS A 4 7.83 1.62 4.19
CA LYS A 4 9.24 1.58 3.78
C LYS A 4 9.51 0.31 2.98
N CYS A 5 10.64 0.27 2.28
CA CYS A 5 10.98 -0.90 1.49
C CYS A 5 11.00 -2.17 2.38
N GLY A 6 10.47 -3.29 1.86
CA GLY A 6 10.38 -4.56 2.58
C GLY A 6 9.38 -4.60 3.75
N GLU A 7 8.83 -3.47 4.19
CA GLU A 7 7.92 -3.42 5.33
C GLU A 7 6.46 -3.64 4.94
N ARG A 8 5.68 -4.19 5.86
CA ARG A 8 4.22 -4.26 5.74
C ARG A 8 3.58 -3.02 6.36
N SER A 9 2.47 -2.59 5.78
CA SER A 9 1.65 -1.49 6.31
C SER A 9 0.19 -1.67 5.88
N ALA A 10 -0.66 -0.73 6.28
CA ALA A 10 -2.03 -0.61 5.83
C ALA A 10 -2.24 0.75 5.15
N VAL A 11 -3.03 0.77 4.07
CA VAL A 11 -3.47 2.00 3.42
C VAL A 11 -4.97 2.13 3.57
N THR A 12 -5.40 3.33 3.94
CA THR A 12 -6.81 3.70 4.02
C THR A 12 -7.19 4.52 2.79
N ARG A 13 -8.40 4.32 2.29
CA ARG A 13 -9.04 5.11 1.24
C ARG A 13 -10.44 5.47 1.68
N ASP A 14 -10.93 6.56 1.12
CA ASP A 14 -12.33 6.92 1.23
C ASP A 14 -13.18 6.06 0.27
N VAL A 15 -14.31 5.56 0.76
CA VAL A 15 -15.26 4.73 0.01
C VAL A 15 -16.64 5.34 0.17
N ARG A 16 -17.17 5.86 -0.93
CA ARG A 16 -18.50 6.49 -1.05
C ARG A 16 -19.35 5.74 -2.06
N CYS A 17 -20.67 5.82 -1.89
CA CYS A 17 -21.59 5.43 -2.94
C CYS A 17 -21.36 6.32 -4.16
N SER A 18 -21.38 5.72 -5.36
CA SER A 18 -21.32 6.50 -6.60
C SER A 18 -22.60 7.31 -6.84
N GLU A 19 -23.71 6.84 -6.26
CA GLU A 19 -25.03 7.44 -6.32
C GLU A 19 -25.43 7.96 -4.91
N ASP A 20 -26.74 8.05 -4.62
CA ASP A 20 -27.22 8.35 -3.28
C ASP A 20 -26.89 7.20 -2.30
N GLU A 21 -26.38 7.54 -1.12
CA GLU A 21 -26.01 6.58 -0.07
C GLU A 21 -27.15 5.62 0.32
N LYS A 22 -28.42 6.03 0.16
CA LYS A 22 -29.59 5.17 0.43
C LYS A 22 -29.77 4.04 -0.57
N LEU A 23 -29.14 4.14 -1.75
CA LEU A 23 -29.23 3.14 -2.82
C LEU A 23 -28.14 2.07 -2.72
N CYS A 24 -27.06 2.35 -1.99
CA CYS A 24 -25.96 1.40 -1.80
C CYS A 24 -26.26 0.43 -0.65
N ASP A 25 -26.10 -0.88 -0.91
CA ASP A 25 -26.17 -1.89 0.14
C ASP A 25 -24.91 -1.86 0.99
N VAL A 26 -25.07 -1.47 2.26
CA VAL A 26 -24.00 -1.38 3.26
C VAL A 26 -23.26 -2.71 3.43
N ASN A 27 -23.94 -3.85 3.26
CA ASN A 27 -23.32 -5.18 3.40
C ASN A 27 -22.35 -5.50 2.26
N THR A 28 -22.46 -4.80 1.13
CA THR A 28 -21.56 -4.94 -0.01
C THR A 28 -20.50 -3.83 -0.06
N LYS A 29 -20.48 -2.94 0.93
CA LYS A 29 -19.55 -1.82 0.97
C LYS A 29 -18.10 -2.34 0.95
N PRO A 30 -17.29 -1.92 -0.04
CA PRO A 30 -15.89 -2.31 -0.08
C PRO A 30 -15.11 -1.81 1.14
N PRO A 31 -14.11 -2.56 1.63
CA PRO A 31 -13.29 -2.11 2.75
C PRO A 31 -12.53 -0.83 2.39
N SER A 32 -12.47 0.09 3.35
CA SER A 32 -11.69 1.32 3.27
C SER A 32 -10.21 1.09 3.55
N GLU A 33 -9.85 0.01 4.22
CA GLU A 33 -8.46 -0.34 4.52
C GLU A 33 -8.00 -1.57 3.75
N LYS A 34 -6.74 -1.55 3.30
CA LYS A 34 -6.09 -2.68 2.66
C LYS A 34 -4.64 -2.78 3.09
N ASN A 35 -4.20 -4.02 3.39
CA ASN A 35 -2.79 -4.31 3.63
C ASN A 35 -1.95 -4.11 2.36
N CYS A 36 -0.75 -3.57 2.54
CA CYS A 36 0.25 -3.43 1.48
C CYS A 36 1.65 -3.72 1.99
N THR A 37 2.55 -4.06 1.07
CA THR A 37 3.98 -4.20 1.34
C THR A 37 4.70 -3.11 0.57
N GLY A 38 5.71 -2.51 1.17
CA GLY A 38 6.55 -1.53 0.50
C GLY A 38 7.39 -2.15 -0.62
N PRO A 39 8.07 -1.31 -1.43
CA PRO A 39 8.89 -1.78 -2.53
C PRO A 39 10.02 -2.69 -2.04
N SER A 40 10.65 -3.46 -2.93
CA SER A 40 11.86 -4.22 -2.60
C SER A 40 13.01 -3.29 -2.22
N CYS A 41 13.85 -3.69 -1.26
CA CYS A 41 15.01 -2.92 -0.81
C CYS A 41 16.25 -3.14 -1.72
N ASP A 42 16.08 -3.26 -3.04
CA ASP A 42 17.14 -3.72 -3.96
C ASP A 42 18.29 -2.70 -4.13
N ARG A 43 18.15 -1.49 -3.58
CA ARG A 43 19.21 -0.49 -3.56
C ARG A 43 20.12 -0.71 -2.37
N GLN A 44 21.04 -1.66 -2.52
CA GLN A 44 22.17 -1.82 -1.60
C GLN A 44 23.47 -1.46 -2.32
N TRP A 45 24.34 -0.71 -1.63
CA TRP A 45 25.70 -0.51 -2.11
C TRP A 45 26.49 -1.80 -1.90
N THR A 46 27.05 -2.35 -2.96
CA THR A 46 28.03 -3.43 -2.86
C THR A 46 29.41 -2.82 -2.71
N VAL A 47 30.23 -3.37 -1.82
CA VAL A 47 31.63 -2.97 -1.67
C VAL A 47 32.43 -3.59 -2.82
N SER A 48 33.34 -2.84 -3.40
CA SER A 48 34.33 -3.35 -4.35
C SER A 48 35.73 -3.26 -3.74
N ASP A 49 36.62 -4.15 -4.18
CA ASP A 49 38.05 -4.04 -3.86
C ASP A 49 38.64 -2.77 -4.51
N TRP A 50 39.68 -2.23 -3.88
CA TRP A 50 40.44 -1.11 -4.43
C TRP A 50 41.25 -1.56 -5.66
N GLY A 51 41.34 -0.70 -6.68
CA GLY A 51 42.16 -0.93 -7.87
C GLY A 51 43.68 -0.85 -7.57
N PRO A 52 44.54 -1.42 -8.45
CA PRO A 52 45.98 -1.49 -8.26
C PRO A 52 46.68 -0.12 -8.34
#